data_AF-A0A259B1E2-F1
#
_entry.id   AF-A0A259B1E2-F1
#
_cell.length_a   1.000
_cell.length_b   1.000
_cell.length_c   1.000
_cell.angle_alpha   90.00
_cell.angle_beta   90.00
_cell.angle_gamma   90.00
#
_symmetry.space_group_name_H-M   'P 1'
#
loop_
_entity.id
_entity.type
_entity.pdbx_description
1 polymer ?
#
loop_
_entity_poly.entity_id
_entity_poly.type
_entity_poly.pdbx_seq_one_letter_code
_entity_poly.pdbx_strand_id
1 'polypeptide(L)' 'MPDDFNVARDATLTDTVERLRAERFPHLDRQLVLEILRLHADGAAIDNLPRAIDELLSRRLGEVS' A
#
# COMPACT_ATOMS: atom_id res chain seq x y z
N MET A 1 -24.07 1.14 -12.43
CA MET A 1 -22.74 1.77 -12.34
C MET A 1 -22.17 1.48 -10.96
N PRO A 2 -21.20 0.57 -10.83
CA PRO A 2 -20.56 0.26 -9.57
C PRO A 2 -19.04 0.45 -9.66
N ASP A 3 -18.55 1.68 -9.87
CA ASP A 3 -17.10 1.94 -9.89
C ASP A 3 -16.72 3.25 -9.18
N ASP A 4 -17.54 4.29 -9.29
CA ASP A 4 -17.28 5.60 -8.66
C ASP A 4 -17.21 5.55 -7.12
N PHE A 5 -18.04 4.72 -6.48
CA PHE A 5 -18.03 4.58 -5.02
C PHE A 5 -16.77 3.91 -4.48
N ASN A 6 -16.16 3.02 -5.29
CA ASN A 6 -14.95 2.33 -4.89
C ASN A 6 -13.75 3.28 -5.00
N VAL A 7 -13.67 4.06 -6.08
CA VAL A 7 -12.60 5.04 -6.32
C VAL A 7 -12.60 6.16 -5.26
N ALA A 8 -13.78 6.69 -4.90
CA ALA A 8 -13.88 7.73 -3.87
C ALA A 8 -13.50 7.22 -2.46
N ARG A 9 -13.79 5.95 -2.16
CA ARG A 9 -13.43 5.29 -0.90
C ARG A 9 -11.93 4.98 -0.82
N ASP A 10 -11.33 4.59 -1.94
CA ASP A 10 -9.91 4.30 -2.06
C ASP A 10 -9.06 5.58 -1.91
N ALA A 11 -9.52 6.69 -2.48
CA ALA A 11 -8.90 8.01 -2.30
C ALA A 11 -8.93 8.49 -0.84
N THR A 12 -10.04 8.25 -0.12
CA THR A 12 -10.19 8.64 1.29
C THR A 12 -9.37 7.75 2.24
N LEU A 13 -9.24 6.45 1.94
CA LEU A 13 -8.36 5.55 2.68
C LEU A 13 -6.89 5.93 2.48
N THR A 14 -6.50 6.18 1.24
CA THR A 14 -5.12 6.58 0.89
C THR A 14 -4.71 7.87 1.61
N ASP A 15 -5.57 8.89 1.61
CA ASP A 15 -5.34 10.16 2.31
C ASP A 15 -5.21 9.96 3.82
N THR A 16 -6.10 9.15 4.41
CA THR A 16 -6.06 8.84 5.85
C THR A 16 -4.76 8.14 6.25
N VAL A 17 -4.32 7.17 5.45
CA VAL A 17 -3.09 6.41 5.71
C VAL A 17 -1.87 7.29 5.48
N GLU A 18 -1.87 8.16 4.47
CA GLU A 18 -0.80 9.14 4.27
C GLU A 18 -0.68 10.08 5.47
N ARG A 19 -1.80 10.62 5.95
CA ARG A 19 -1.81 11.50 7.13
C ARG A 19 -1.28 10.77 8.36
N LEU A 20 -1.76 9.55 8.61
CA LEU A 20 -1.27 8.71 9.70
C LEU A 20 0.24 8.43 9.59
N ARG A 21 0.73 8.09 8.39
CA ARG A 21 2.16 7.88 8.13
C ARG A 21 2.95 9.14 8.42
N ALA A 22 2.51 10.30 7.96
CA ALA A 22 3.18 11.57 8.21
C ALA A 22 3.24 11.93 9.70
N GLU A 23 2.15 11.72 10.43
CA GLU A 23 2.03 12.10 11.85
C GLU A 23 2.73 11.12 12.80
N ARG A 24 2.63 9.82 12.53
CA ARG A 24 3.03 8.76 13.48
C ARG A 24 4.26 7.99 13.04
N PHE A 25 4.51 7.90 11.74
CA PHE A 25 5.56 7.07 11.16
C PHE A 25 6.35 7.82 10.07
N PRO A 26 6.91 9.00 10.36
CA PRO A 26 7.52 9.86 9.33
C PRO A 26 8.76 9.24 8.66
N HIS A 27 9.35 8.21 9.27
CA HIS A 27 10.49 7.46 8.75
C HIS A 27 10.10 6.37 7.75
N LEU A 28 8.81 6.04 7.62
CA LEU A 28 8.34 5.08 6.62
C LEU A 28 8.29 5.73 5.25
N ASP A 29 8.77 4.99 4.25
CA ASP A 29 8.72 5.42 2.87
C ASP A 29 7.27 5.50 2.37
N ARG A 30 6.92 6.64 1.76
CA ARG A 30 5.56 6.89 1.27
C ARG A 30 5.19 5.92 0.15
N GLN A 31 6.13 5.65 -0.76
CA GLN A 31 5.86 4.83 -1.94
C GLN A 31 5.58 3.38 -1.54
N LEU A 32 6.35 2.86 -0.57
CA LEU A 32 6.14 1.54 0.01
C LEU A 32 4.73 1.37 0.61
N VAL A 33 4.27 2.36 1.38
CA VAL A 33 2.94 2.32 2.02
C VAL A 33 1.82 2.31 0.97
N LEU A 34 1.97 3.10 -0.10
CA LEU A 34 1.01 3.14 -1.20
C LEU A 34 0.98 1.82 -1.98
N GLU A 35 2.12 1.18 -2.19
CA GLU A 35 2.19 -0.13 -2.85
C GLU A 35 1.51 -1.23 -2.02
N ILE A 36 1.70 -1.22 -0.69
CA ILE A 36 1.03 -2.16 0.22
C ILE A 36 -0.49 -1.96 0.18
N LEU A 37 -0.97 -0.70 0.20
CA LEU A 37 -2.40 -0.40 0.08
C LEU A 37 -2.96 -0.88 -1.27
N ARG A 38 -2.22 -0.67 -2.36
CA ARG A 38 -2.61 -1.16 -3.68
C ARG A 38 -2.71 -2.68 -3.73
N LEU A 39 -1.74 -3.39 -3.14
CA LEU A 39 -1.77 -4.85 -3.02
C LEU A 39 -2.98 -5.34 -2.20
N HIS A 40 -3.37 -4.59 -1.17
CA HIS A 40 -4.56 -4.88 -0.38
C HIS A 40 -5.86 -4.65 -1.18
N ALA A 41 -5.93 -3.55 -1.93
CA ALA A 41 -7.10 -3.18 -2.73
C ALA A 41 -7.33 -4.10 -3.95
N ASP A 42 -6.27 -4.63 -4.54
CA ASP A 42 -6.34 -5.53 -5.72
C ASP A 42 -7.04 -6.87 -5.40
N GLY A 43 -7.21 -7.22 -4.12
CA GLY A 43 -7.99 -8.37 -3.66
C GLY A 43 -7.45 -9.75 -4.07
N ALA A 44 -6.43 -9.81 -4.92
CA ALA A 44 -5.94 -11.03 -5.56
C ALA A 44 -5.28 -12.03 -4.60
N ALA A 45 -4.91 -11.64 -3.37
CA ALA A 45 -4.33 -12.58 -2.42
C ALA A 45 -4.29 -12.07 -0.97
N ILE A 46 -5.43 -12.01 -0.26
CA ILE A 46 -5.37 -11.83 1.20
C ILE A 46 -4.55 -12.97 1.85
N ASP A 47 -4.61 -14.17 1.28
CA ASP A 47 -3.85 -15.36 1.74
C ASP A 47 -2.34 -15.26 1.48
N ASN A 48 -1.90 -14.57 0.41
CA ASN A 48 -0.47 -14.41 0.07
C ASN A 48 0.04 -12.97 0.24
N LEU A 49 -0.75 -12.06 0.83
CA LEU A 49 -0.34 -10.68 1.05
C LEU A 49 1.00 -10.57 1.82
N PRO A 50 1.24 -11.36 2.90
CA PRO A 50 2.53 -11.33 3.58
C PRO A 50 3.69 -11.67 2.62
N ARG A 51 3.52 -12.70 1.79
CA ARG A 51 4.52 -13.14 0.81
C ARG A 51 4.77 -12.08 -0.27
N ALA A 52 3.70 -11.45 -0.77
CA ALA A 52 3.80 -10.38 -1.77
C ALA A 52 4.55 -9.16 -1.21
N ILE A 53 4.33 -8.84 0.07
CA ILE A 53 5.08 -7.77 0.77
C ILE A 53 6.56 -8.16 0.91
N ASP A 54 6.86 -9.40 1.33
CA ASP A 54 8.26 -9.89 1.42
C ASP A 54 8.99 -9.84 0.08
N GLU A 55 8.32 -10.23 -1.02
CA GLU A 55 8.89 -10.14 -2.37
C GLU A 55 9.11 -8.70 -2.81
N LEU A 56 8.18 -7.79 -2.50
CA LEU A 56 8.29 -6.37 -2.81
C LEU A 56 9.46 -5.73 -2.06
N LEU A 57 9.60 -6.03 -0.76
CA LEU A 57 10.73 -5.58 0.05
C LEU A 57 12.04 -6.14 -0.48
N SER A 58 12.10 -7.44 -0.78
CA SER A 58 13.32 -8.09 -1.29
C SER A 58 13.79 -7.48 -2.61
N ARG A 59 12.88 -7.12 -3.53
CA ARG A 59 13.22 -6.42 -4.78
C ARG A 59 13.82 -5.05 -4.49
N ARG A 60 13.16 -4.24 -3.65
CA ARG A 60 13.65 -2.91 -3.29
C ARG A 60 14.99 -2.92 -2.57
N LEU A 61 15.25 -3.91 -1.71
CA LEU A 61 16.54 -4.07 -1.05
C LEU A 61 17.62 -4.62 -2.00
N GLY A 62 17.24 -5.48 -2.94
CA GLY A 62 18.15 -6.03 -3.96
C GLY A 62 18.57 -5.02 -5.04
N GLU A 63 17.74 -4.02 -5.34
CA GLU A 63 18.06 -2.91 -6.25
C GLU A 63 19.09 -1.91 -5.67
N VAL A 64 19.42 -2.01 -4.38
CA VAL A 64 20.38 -1.14 -3.69
C VAL A 64 21.79 -1.75 -3.62
N SER A 65 22.02 -2.93 -4.22
CA SER A 65 23.34 -3.58 -4.31
C SER A 65 24.10 -3.27 -5.60
#